data_AF-A0A967HX56-F1
#
_entry.id   AF-A0A967HX56-F1
#
_cell.length_a   1.000
_cell.length_b   1.000
_cell.length_c   1.000
_cell.angle_alpha   90.00
_cell.angle_beta   90.00
_cell.angle_gamma   90.00
#
_symmetry.space_group_name_H-M   'P 1'
#
loop_
_entity.id
_entity.type
_entity.pdbx_description
1 polymer ?
#
loop_
_entity_poly.entity_id
_entity_poly.type
_entity_poly.pdbx_seq_one_letter_code
_entity_poly.pdbx_strand_id
1 'polypeptide(L)'
;MADESAVHVESKAATLIEPDLDFVRELKEAGGDTLKKCFQCATCSVVCELAPEQKPYPRKEMIYSQWGLKDKLVNSVDVWLCHYCNDCSAHCPRGARPGDTLRAIRAMSFRHFAFPSFMGKIVGEAKYLPIMLAIPVVV
;
A
#
# COMPACT_ATOMS: atom_id res chain seq x y z
N MET A 1 14.42 31.06 18.49
CA MET A 1 14.14 30.44 19.80
C MET A 1 12.68 30.68 20.11
N ALA A 2 11.83 29.74 19.69
CA ALA A 2 10.39 29.63 19.93
C ALA A 2 10.06 28.19 19.47
N ASP A 3 9.28 27.36 20.13
CA ASP A 3 8.51 27.43 21.37
C ASP A 3 8.27 25.96 21.75
N GLU A 4 8.46 25.66 23.02
CA GLU A 4 8.52 24.31 23.58
C GLU A 4 7.10 23.87 24.00
N SER A 5 6.18 23.84 23.04
CA SER A 5 4.78 23.46 23.30
C SER A 5 4.58 21.95 23.13
N ALA A 6 4.86 21.23 24.21
CA ALA A 6 4.23 19.99 24.67
C ALA A 6 3.50 19.13 23.60
N VAL A 7 4.26 18.21 22.97
CA VAL A 7 3.65 16.98 22.44
C VAL A 7 3.26 16.13 23.64
N HIS A 8 2.00 16.24 24.07
CA HIS A 8 1.39 15.32 25.03
C HIS A 8 1.42 13.90 24.47
N VAL A 9 2.47 13.15 24.78
CA VAL A 9 2.50 11.70 24.57
C VAL A 9 1.75 11.06 25.73
N GLU A 10 0.42 11.03 25.63
CA GLU A 10 -0.39 10.14 26.47
C GLU A 10 0.04 8.70 26.15
N SER A 11 0.58 8.00 27.15
CA SER A 11 1.01 6.61 27.04
C SER A 11 -0.21 5.70 26.86
N LYS A 12 -0.65 5.55 25.63
CA LYS A 12 -1.68 4.59 25.24
C LYS A 12 -1.16 3.18 25.54
N ALA A 13 -2.00 2.34 26.14
CA ALA A 13 -1.72 0.93 26.41
C ALA A 13 -1.04 0.26 25.20
N ALA A 14 -0.05 -0.60 25.45
CA ALA A 14 0.69 -1.30 24.41
C ALA A 14 -0.29 -1.94 23.40
N THR A 15 -0.22 -1.50 22.15
CA THR A 15 -1.07 -2.04 21.09
C THR A 15 -0.45 -3.34 20.60
N LEU A 16 -1.12 -4.47 20.82
CA LEU A 16 -0.70 -5.74 20.24
C LEU A 16 -0.90 -5.66 18.72
N ILE A 17 0.17 -5.87 17.96
CA ILE A 17 0.13 -5.92 16.51
C ILE A 17 0.08 -7.39 16.09
N GLU A 18 -1.04 -7.80 15.50
CA GLU A 18 -1.21 -9.14 14.94
C GLU A 18 -1.00 -9.07 13.42
N PRO A 19 0.09 -9.65 12.90
CA PRO A 19 0.41 -9.56 11.48
C PRO A 19 -0.41 -10.53 10.63
N ASP A 20 -1.10 -10.04 9.60
CA ASP A 20 -1.77 -10.89 8.61
C ASP A 20 -0.78 -11.39 7.55
N LEU A 21 -0.29 -12.61 7.72
CA LEU A 21 0.69 -13.23 6.82
C LEU A 21 0.12 -13.58 5.44
N ASP A 22 -1.17 -13.91 5.37
CA ASP A 22 -1.83 -14.21 4.10
C ASP A 22 -1.96 -12.96 3.25
N PHE A 23 -2.33 -11.84 3.86
CA PHE A 23 -2.33 -10.55 3.19
C PHE A 23 -0.93 -10.16 2.70
N VAL A 24 0.13 -10.41 3.48
CA VAL A 24 1.51 -10.15 3.01
C VAL A 24 1.83 -11.01 1.78
N ARG A 25 1.43 -12.27 1.76
CA ARG A 25 1.64 -13.15 0.59
C ARG A 25 0.88 -12.64 -0.63
N GLU A 26 -0.40 -12.33 -0.50
CA GLU A 26 -1.22 -11.77 -1.57
C GLU A 26 -0.64 -10.45 -2.10
N LEU A 27 -0.15 -9.58 -1.20
CA LEU A 27 0.47 -8.31 -1.57
C LEU A 27 1.77 -8.52 -2.36
N LYS A 28 2.56 -9.53 -2.02
CA LYS A 28 3.75 -9.90 -2.80
C LYS A 28 3.37 -10.38 -4.20
N GLU A 29 2.34 -11.22 -4.32
CA GLU A 29 1.82 -11.71 -5.60
C GLU A 29 1.22 -10.58 -6.47
N ALA A 30 0.63 -9.57 -5.84
CA ALA A 30 0.12 -8.38 -6.53
C ALA A 30 1.22 -7.41 -7.04
N GLY A 31 2.49 -7.68 -6.75
CA GLY A 31 3.65 -6.91 -7.20
C GLY A 31 4.41 -6.16 -6.10
N GLY A 32 4.05 -6.35 -4.83
CA GLY A 32 4.78 -5.82 -3.66
C GLY A 32 5.91 -6.72 -3.18
N ASP A 33 6.48 -7.60 -4.02
CA ASP A 33 7.40 -8.67 -3.61
C ASP A 33 8.66 -8.19 -2.87
N THR A 34 9.09 -6.94 -3.12
CA THR A 34 10.25 -6.32 -2.48
C THR A 34 9.95 -5.57 -1.18
N LEU A 35 8.72 -5.60 -0.65
CA LEU A 35 8.33 -4.84 0.54
C LEU A 35 9.21 -5.13 1.77
N LYS A 36 9.68 -6.38 1.93
CA LYS A 36 10.54 -6.82 3.05
C LYS A 36 11.99 -6.33 2.97
N LYS A 37 12.40 -5.70 1.84
CA LYS A 37 13.72 -5.08 1.71
C LYS A 37 13.78 -3.71 2.39
N CYS A 38 12.64 -3.10 2.71
CA CYS A 38 12.57 -1.75 3.24
C CYS A 38 13.07 -1.67 4.70
N PHE A 39 14.15 -0.93 4.92
CA PHE A 39 14.71 -0.62 6.24
C PHE A 39 14.35 0.78 6.79
N GLN A 40 13.31 1.43 6.25
CA GLN A 40 12.75 2.67 6.80
C GLN A 40 13.70 3.91 6.79
N CYS A 41 14.46 4.13 5.72
CA CYS A 41 15.34 5.31 5.59
C CYS A 41 14.65 6.65 5.24
N ALA A 42 13.37 6.65 4.87
CA ALA A 42 12.60 7.81 4.37
C ALA A 42 13.01 8.43 3.03
N THR A 43 14.03 7.96 2.30
CA THR A 43 14.37 8.53 0.96
C THR A 43 13.14 8.67 0.07
N CYS A 44 12.33 7.61 -0.03
CA CYS A 44 11.10 7.58 -0.83
C CYS A 44 10.08 8.67 -0.48
N SER A 45 10.03 9.10 0.78
CA SER A 45 9.12 10.16 1.23
C SER A 45 9.66 11.55 0.97
N VAL A 46 10.98 11.71 0.90
CA VAL A 46 11.62 13.00 0.61
C VAL A 46 11.59 13.30 -0.89
N VAL A 47 11.78 12.29 -1.75
CA VAL A 47 11.74 12.47 -3.22
C VAL A 47 10.31 12.63 -3.75
N CYS A 48 9.28 12.21 -3.01
CA CYS A 48 7.91 12.30 -3.50
C CYS A 48 7.36 13.72 -3.36
N GLU A 49 7.22 14.44 -4.48
CA GLU A 49 6.69 15.82 -4.52
C GLU A 49 5.24 15.95 -4.02
N LEU A 50 4.50 14.83 -4.03
CA LEU A 50 3.11 14.77 -3.60
C LEU A 50 2.97 14.34 -2.13
N ALA A 51 4.07 14.02 -1.44
CA ALA A 51 4.02 13.63 -0.05
C ALA A 51 3.71 14.84 0.85
N PRO A 52 2.65 14.79 1.67
CA PRO A 52 2.33 15.90 2.57
C PRO A 52 3.32 15.97 3.73
N GLU A 53 3.70 17.19 4.14
CA GLU A 53 4.70 17.44 5.18
C GLU A 53 4.41 16.70 6.49
N GLN A 54 3.15 16.72 6.93
CA GLN A 54 2.75 16.16 8.22
C GLN A 54 2.54 14.64 8.22
N LYS A 55 2.27 14.04 7.06
CA LYS A 55 1.93 12.62 6.92
C LYS A 55 2.61 12.00 5.70
N PRO A 56 3.96 12.02 5.64
CA PRO A 56 4.67 11.60 4.44
C PRO A 56 4.41 10.13 4.11
N TYR A 57 4.11 9.87 2.84
CA TYR A 57 4.09 8.55 2.22
C TYR A 57 5.29 8.45 1.26
N PRO A 58 5.77 7.28 0.79
CA PRO A 58 5.27 5.92 1.02
C PRO A 58 5.92 5.19 2.21
N ARG A 59 6.78 5.84 3.04
CA ARG A 59 7.56 5.14 4.08
C ARG A 59 6.69 4.36 5.07
N LYS A 60 5.59 4.95 5.54
CA LYS A 60 4.69 4.33 6.52
C LYS A 60 3.90 3.17 5.90
N GLU A 61 3.53 3.26 4.64
CA GLU A 61 2.89 2.17 3.87
C GLU A 61 3.85 0.99 3.74
N MET A 62 5.15 1.25 3.55
CA MET A 62 6.15 0.19 3.49
C MET A 62 6.25 -0.58 4.81
N ILE A 63 6.23 0.08 5.98
CA ILE A 63 6.29 -0.66 7.25
C ILE A 63 4.99 -1.40 7.55
N TYR A 64 3.83 -0.81 7.24
CA TYR A 64 2.54 -1.48 7.39
C TYR A 64 2.43 -2.70 6.48
N SER A 65 2.99 -2.62 5.26
CA SER A 65 3.08 -3.75 4.33
C SER A 65 3.98 -4.86 4.87
N GLN A 66 5.09 -4.49 5.52
CA GLN A 66 5.97 -5.48 6.16
C GLN A 66 5.31 -6.17 7.35
N TRP A 67 4.47 -5.48 8.10
CA TRP A 67 3.76 -6.07 9.23
C TRP A 67 2.43 -6.72 8.86
N GLY A 68 1.99 -6.65 7.60
CA GLY A 68 0.70 -7.21 7.20
C GLY A 68 -0.49 -6.47 7.83
N LEU A 69 -0.37 -5.16 8.08
CA LEU A 69 -1.44 -4.35 8.64
C LEU A 69 -2.46 -3.97 7.57
N LYS A 70 -3.23 -4.96 7.11
CA LYS A 70 -4.21 -4.83 6.02
C LYS A 70 -5.15 -3.64 6.23
N ASP A 71 -5.79 -3.54 7.39
CA ASP A 71 -6.79 -2.49 7.66
C ASP A 71 -6.19 -1.09 7.58
N LYS A 72 -4.93 -0.91 7.99
CA LYS A 72 -4.26 0.39 7.87
C LYS A 72 -3.93 0.75 6.43
N LEU A 73 -3.69 -0.25 5.58
CA LEU A 73 -3.31 -0.05 4.18
C LEU A 73 -4.53 0.19 3.30
N VAL A 74 -5.57 -0.65 3.42
CA VAL A 74 -6.77 -0.53 2.56
C VAL A 74 -7.56 0.74 2.86
N ASN A 75 -7.54 1.21 4.11
CA ASN A 75 -8.19 2.45 4.54
C ASN A 75 -7.27 3.69 4.46
N SER A 76 -6.04 3.55 3.94
CA SER A 76 -5.13 4.70 3.80
C SER A 76 -5.48 5.53 2.57
N VAL A 77 -5.67 6.84 2.78
CA VAL A 77 -5.87 7.82 1.71
C VAL A 77 -4.58 8.03 0.89
N ASP A 78 -3.42 7.80 1.50
CA ASP A 78 -2.11 8.01 0.87
C ASP A 78 -1.89 7.09 -0.34
N VAL A 79 -2.49 5.89 -0.32
CA VAL A 79 -2.47 4.95 -1.45
C VAL A 79 -3.09 5.57 -2.69
N TRP A 80 -4.06 6.48 -2.54
CA TRP A 80 -4.74 7.15 -3.65
C TRP A 80 -4.06 8.45 -4.09
N LEU A 81 -3.17 9.02 -3.27
CA LEU A 81 -2.34 10.17 -3.65
C LEU A 81 -1.20 9.77 -4.62
N CYS A 82 -0.74 8.52 -4.56
CA CYS A 82 0.36 8.05 -5.39
C CYS A 82 -0.03 7.96 -6.89
N HIS A 83 0.62 8.73 -7.75
CA HIS A 83 0.43 8.63 -9.21
C HIS A 83 1.28 7.56 -9.91
N TYR A 84 2.02 6.75 -9.15
CA TYR A 84 2.87 5.68 -9.71
C TYR A 84 3.95 6.20 -10.69
N CYS A 85 4.52 7.39 -10.43
CA CYS A 85 5.66 7.92 -11.19
C CYS A 85 6.96 7.12 -11.00
N ASN A 86 7.05 6.34 -9.92
CA ASN A 86 8.17 5.47 -9.56
C ASN A 86 9.51 6.13 -9.17
N ASP A 87 9.56 7.45 -8.96
CA ASP A 87 10.79 8.11 -8.46
C ASP A 87 11.24 7.52 -7.12
N CYS A 88 10.31 7.30 -6.21
CA CYS A 88 10.57 6.63 -4.93
C CYS A 88 11.20 5.24 -5.06
N SER A 89 10.92 4.53 -6.16
CA SER A 89 11.50 3.22 -6.48
C SER A 89 12.91 3.38 -7.05
N ALA A 90 13.10 4.32 -7.99
CA ALA A 90 14.38 4.60 -8.63
C ALA A 90 15.44 5.07 -7.63
N HIS A 91 15.05 5.90 -6.67
CA HIS A 91 15.94 6.43 -5.63
C HIS A 91 16.09 5.52 -4.40
N CYS A 92 15.44 4.35 -4.37
CA CYS A 92 15.49 3.48 -3.19
C CYS A 92 16.85 2.76 -3.09
N PRO A 93 17.68 3.01 -2.06
CA PRO A 93 19.03 2.43 -1.95
C PRO A 93 19.02 0.91 -1.71
N ARG A 94 17.87 0.35 -1.29
CA ARG A 94 17.68 -1.09 -1.02
C ARG A 94 16.94 -1.81 -2.15
N GLY A 95 16.49 -1.10 -3.18
CA GLY A 95 15.65 -1.66 -4.24
C GLY A 95 14.33 -2.22 -3.69
N ALA A 96 13.71 -1.56 -2.72
CA ALA A 96 12.46 -2.00 -2.08
C ALA A 96 11.20 -1.68 -2.92
N ARG A 97 11.35 -0.90 -4.00
CA ARG A 97 10.30 -0.49 -4.95
C ARG A 97 8.99 -0.04 -4.29
N PRO A 98 8.99 1.09 -3.56
CA PRO A 98 7.79 1.56 -2.87
C PRO A 98 6.63 1.87 -3.81
N GLY A 99 6.90 2.38 -5.03
CA GLY A 99 5.85 2.65 -6.02
C GLY A 99 5.08 1.38 -6.38
N ASP A 100 5.78 0.27 -6.61
CA ASP A 100 5.17 -1.04 -6.90
C ASP A 100 4.34 -1.55 -5.72
N THR A 101 4.83 -1.35 -4.50
CA THR A 101 4.10 -1.71 -3.28
C THR A 101 2.79 -0.91 -3.17
N LEU A 102 2.81 0.40 -3.43
CA LEU A 102 1.60 1.24 -3.39
C LEU A 102 0.60 0.87 -4.49
N ARG A 103 1.09 0.54 -5.70
CA ARG A 103 0.23 0.02 -6.79
C ARG A 103 -0.44 -1.30 -6.37
N ALA A 104 0.32 -2.20 -5.76
CA ALA A 104 -0.18 -3.48 -5.28
C ALA A 104 -1.23 -3.30 -4.17
N ILE A 105 -0.99 -2.41 -3.21
CA ILE A 105 -1.98 -2.06 -2.17
C ILE A 105 -3.26 -1.53 -2.81
N ARG A 106 -3.17 -0.65 -3.80
CA ARG A 106 -4.35 -0.11 -4.50
C ARG A 106 -5.18 -1.22 -5.16
N ALA A 107 -4.53 -2.17 -5.82
CA ALA A 107 -5.21 -3.34 -6.40
C ALA A 107 -5.92 -4.18 -5.33
N MET A 108 -5.30 -4.35 -4.16
CA MET A 108 -5.93 -5.03 -3.02
C MET A 108 -7.11 -4.25 -2.45
N SER A 109 -7.03 -2.92 -2.36
CA SER A 109 -8.14 -2.07 -1.94
C SER A 109 -9.34 -2.20 -2.89
N PHE A 110 -9.11 -2.22 -4.21
CA PHE A 110 -10.18 -2.46 -5.19
C PHE A 110 -10.88 -3.81 -4.96
N ARG A 111 -10.11 -4.89 -4.74
CA ARG A 111 -10.68 -6.22 -4.44
C ARG A 111 -11.45 -6.24 -3.12
N HIS A 112 -11.02 -5.47 -2.13
CA HIS A 112 -11.66 -5.39 -0.82
C HIS A 112 -13.00 -4.64 -0.87
N PHE A 113 -13.08 -3.55 -1.63
CA PHE A 113 -14.29 -2.71 -1.71
C PHE A 113 -15.22 -3.03 -2.90
N ALA A 114 -14.85 -3.96 -3.79
CA ALA A 114 -15.71 -4.36 -4.89
C ALA A 114 -17.01 -5.00 -4.38
N PHE A 115 -18.15 -4.51 -4.87
CA PHE A 115 -19.46 -5.11 -4.65
C PHE A 115 -20.07 -5.51 -6.00
N PRO A 116 -20.38 -6.80 -6.22
CA PRO A 116 -20.13 -7.97 -5.37
C PRO A 116 -18.64 -8.34 -5.22
N SER A 117 -18.23 -8.91 -4.09
CA SER A 117 -16.81 -9.20 -3.78
C SER A 117 -16.13 -10.17 -4.75
N PHE A 118 -16.88 -11.11 -5.35
CA PHE A 118 -16.36 -12.02 -6.36
C PHE A 118 -16.00 -11.30 -7.67
N MET A 119 -16.71 -10.22 -7.99
CA MET A 119 -16.51 -9.45 -9.23
C MET A 119 -15.11 -8.83 -9.27
N GLY A 120 -14.61 -8.36 -8.12
CA GLY A 120 -13.26 -7.79 -8.02
C GLY A 120 -12.16 -8.80 -8.37
N LYS A 121 -12.37 -10.09 -8.08
CA LYS A 121 -11.45 -11.17 -8.48
C LYS A 121 -11.56 -11.49 -9.97
N ILE A 122 -12.78 -11.51 -10.51
CA ILE A 122 -13.03 -11.77 -11.94
C ILE A 122 -12.35 -10.70 -12.82
N VAL A 123 -12.56 -9.43 -12.51
CA VAL A 123 -11.99 -8.32 -13.31
C VAL A 123 -10.47 -8.21 -13.10
N GLY A 124 -9.97 -8.57 -11.91
CA GLY A 124 -8.56 -8.41 -11.54
C GLY A 124 -7.63 -9.56 -11.92
N GLU A 125 -8.13 -10.65 -12.50
CA GLU A 125 -7.33 -11.83 -12.85
C GLU A 125 -7.45 -12.17 -14.34
N ALA A 126 -6.31 -12.27 -15.04
CA ALA A 126 -6.28 -12.51 -16.48
C ALA A 126 -6.97 -13.84 -16.89
N LYS A 127 -7.05 -14.82 -15.98
CA LYS A 127 -7.68 -16.13 -16.24
C LYS A 127 -9.18 -16.04 -16.51
N TYR A 128 -9.85 -14.98 -16.02
CA TYR A 128 -11.29 -14.78 -16.23
C TYR A 128 -11.61 -13.85 -17.41
N LEU A 129 -10.59 -13.30 -18.08
CA LEU A 129 -10.76 -12.41 -19.22
C LEU A 129 -11.62 -13.03 -20.36
N PRO A 130 -11.47 -14.31 -20.74
CA PRO A 130 -12.32 -14.92 -21.76
C PRO A 130 -13.80 -14.95 -21.38
N ILE A 131 -14.11 -15.22 -20.10
CA ILE A 131 -15.49 -15.24 -19.58
C ILE A 131 -16.06 -13.82 -19.63
N MET A 132 -15.28 -12.83 -19.20
CA MET A 132 -15.72 -11.43 -19.19
C MET A 132 -16.00 -10.88 -20.60
N LEU A 133 -15.18 -11.25 -21.59
CA LEU A 133 -15.39 -10.88 -22.99
C LEU A 133 -16.55 -11.64 -23.64
N ALA A 134 -16.87 -12.84 -23.16
CA ALA A 134 -17.99 -13.63 -23.68
C ALA A 134 -19.36 -13.13 -23.20
N ILE A 135 -19.47 -12.55 -21.99
CA ILE A 135 -20.75 -12.09 -21.43
C ILE A 135 -21.48 -11.08 -22.33
N PRO A 136 -20.87 -10.01 -22.86
CA PRO A 136 -21.53 -9.05 -23.76
C PRO A 136 -21.88 -9.61 -25.14
N VAL A 137 -21.32 -10.77 -25.51
CA VAL A 137 -21.60 -11.44 -26.79
C VAL A 137 -22.81 -12.36 -26.65
N VAL A 138 -23.10 -12.84 -25.44
CA VAL A 138 -24.16 -13.81 -25.14
C VAL A 138 -25.42 -13.13 -24.58
N VAL A 139 -25.28 -11.96 -23.94
CA VAL A 139 -26.38 -11.11 -23.41
C VAL A 139 -26.69 -10.01 -24.42
#